data_AF-A0A0G4I5Z4-F1
#
_entry.id   AF-A0A0G4I5Z4-F1
#
_cell.length_a   1.000
_cell.length_b   1.000
_cell.length_c   1.000
_cell.angle_alpha   90.00
_cell.angle_beta   90.00
_cell.angle_gamma   90.00
#
_symmetry.space_group_name_H-M   'P 1'
#
loop_
_entity.id
_entity.type
_entity.pdbx_description
1 polymer ?
#
loop_
_entity_poly.entity_id
_entity_poly.type
_entity_poly.pdbx_seq_one_letter_code
_entity_poly.pdbx_strand_id
1 'polypeptide(L)'
;MGEQRKTVRNANFKAKRHSGWLSVVPREADDMLLSLEEFRDALTLRYQFKAQGDKRNYEGCGGSWGLQHALNCKRGGHVGRRHNEVNQAWCDLAELAFASAVGKRELVVRAEGEVPGLPAFYGDFSVRGLWVRQRQTILDIRMINTQAASYAQGDWLKVLTRLAMGKKEQYAKLCRDKGYDFTPLVSSVDGALEKDAEMFLKKVAHLMSLKWDRTYGQVCAYMKAKLQVAHHRAASGCLWGTRGEV
;
A
#
# COMPACT_ATOMS: atom_id res chain seq x y z
N MET A 1 -7.82 9.16 29.13
CA MET A 1 -6.64 8.34 29.49
C MET A 1 -6.74 6.86 29.07
N GLY A 2 -7.93 6.23 29.10
CA GLY A 2 -8.10 4.82 28.71
C GLY A 2 -8.07 4.53 27.19
N GLU A 3 -8.51 5.48 26.37
CA GLU A 3 -8.59 5.33 24.91
C GLU A 3 -7.20 5.43 24.25
N GLN A 4 -6.38 6.42 24.64
CA GLN A 4 -4.95 6.53 24.28
C GLN A 4 -4.15 5.28 24.67
N ARG A 5 -4.42 4.66 25.82
CA ARG A 5 -3.72 3.42 26.25
C ARG A 5 -4.06 2.23 25.36
N LYS A 6 -5.28 2.12 24.82
CA LYS A 6 -5.67 1.06 23.87
C LYS A 6 -5.07 1.30 22.47
N THR A 7 -5.08 2.54 21.97
CA THR A 7 -4.45 2.89 20.68
C THR A 7 -2.95 2.63 20.70
N VAL A 8 -2.25 3.00 21.79
CA VAL A 8 -0.80 2.74 21.95
C VAL A 8 -0.50 1.24 22.06
N ARG A 9 -1.36 0.43 22.70
CA ARG A 9 -1.20 -1.04 22.75
C ARG A 9 -1.37 -1.71 21.38
N ASN A 10 -2.39 -1.33 20.61
CA ASN A 10 -2.61 -1.84 19.25
C ASN A 10 -1.52 -1.35 18.27
N ALA A 11 -1.10 -0.09 18.38
CA ALA A 11 0.04 0.45 17.64
C ALA A 11 1.33 -0.33 17.96
N ASN A 12 1.61 -0.64 19.23
CA ASN A 12 2.76 -1.45 19.63
C ASN A 12 2.70 -2.90 19.13
N PHE A 13 1.53 -3.53 19.10
CA PHE A 13 1.38 -4.88 18.55
C PHE A 13 1.60 -4.92 17.03
N LYS A 14 1.04 -3.93 16.31
CA LYS A 14 1.23 -3.76 14.86
C LYS A 14 2.68 -3.38 14.51
N ALA A 15 3.26 -2.46 15.27
CA ALA A 15 4.66 -2.06 15.17
C ALA A 15 5.60 -3.26 15.33
N LYS A 16 5.38 -4.15 16.32
CA LYS A 16 6.21 -5.36 16.48
C LYS A 16 6.17 -6.32 15.27
N ARG A 17 5.10 -6.29 14.46
CA ARG A 17 4.94 -7.21 13.31
C ARG A 17 5.34 -6.61 11.96
N HIS A 18 5.34 -5.28 11.80
CA HIS A 18 5.49 -4.61 10.50
C HIS A 18 6.58 -3.52 10.49
N SER A 19 7.81 -3.88 10.90
CA SER A 19 8.99 -2.98 10.96
C SER A 19 10.12 -3.36 10.00
N GLY A 20 9.81 -3.99 8.87
CA GLY A 20 10.84 -4.45 7.93
C GLY A 20 11.85 -3.36 7.55
N TRP A 21 11.40 -2.12 7.44
CA TRP A 21 12.23 -0.96 7.11
C TRP A 21 13.32 -0.63 8.15
N LEU A 22 13.17 -1.08 9.40
CA LEU A 22 14.20 -0.95 10.46
C LEU A 22 15.11 -2.19 10.55
N SER A 23 14.80 -3.26 9.81
CA SER A 23 15.54 -4.52 9.85
C SER A 23 16.60 -4.67 8.75
N VAL A 24 16.71 -3.67 7.88
CA VAL A 24 17.65 -3.62 6.76
C VAL A 24 18.37 -2.29 6.81
N VAL A 25 19.67 -2.29 6.51
CA VAL A 25 20.43 -1.04 6.35
C VAL A 25 19.94 -0.34 5.08
N PRO A 26 19.33 0.85 5.17
CA PRO A 26 18.86 1.56 4.00
C PRO A 26 20.05 2.03 3.17
N ARG A 27 19.99 1.83 1.85
CA ARG A 27 21.05 2.21 0.91
C ARG A 27 20.51 3.20 -0.11
N GLU A 28 21.32 4.20 -0.43
CA GLU A 28 20.99 5.20 -1.46
C GLU A 28 20.83 4.56 -2.84
N ALA A 29 21.71 3.62 -3.19
CA ALA A 29 21.67 2.88 -4.46
C ALA A 29 20.36 2.09 -4.67
N ASP A 30 19.64 1.78 -3.59
CA ASP A 30 18.35 1.07 -3.62
C ASP A 30 17.15 2.02 -3.50
N ASP A 31 17.41 3.33 -3.46
CA ASP A 31 16.44 4.39 -3.18
C ASP A 31 15.65 4.14 -1.88
N MET A 32 16.37 3.77 -0.81
CA MET A 32 15.77 3.46 0.50
C MET A 32 16.05 4.53 1.57
N LEU A 33 16.75 5.61 1.23
CA LEU A 33 16.99 6.70 2.17
C LEU A 33 15.73 7.54 2.33
N LEU A 34 15.29 7.66 3.58
CA LEU A 34 14.22 8.59 3.96
C LEU A 34 14.83 9.95 4.30
N SER A 35 14.15 11.02 3.91
CA SER A 35 14.47 12.36 4.41
C SER A 35 14.25 12.42 5.93
N LEU A 36 14.79 13.46 6.57
CA LEU A 36 14.58 13.70 7.99
C LEU A 36 13.10 13.85 8.35
N GLU A 37 12.31 14.45 7.45
CA GLU A 37 10.86 14.61 7.62
C GLU A 37 10.15 13.27 7.48
N GLU A 38 10.42 12.52 6.41
CA GLU A 38 9.82 11.21 6.16
C GLU A 38 10.12 10.20 7.27
N PHE A 39 11.34 10.24 7.83
CA PHE A 39 11.72 9.37 8.94
C PHE A 39 10.93 9.70 10.21
N ARG A 40 10.76 10.98 10.55
CA ARG A 40 9.95 11.42 11.70
C ARG A 40 8.47 11.09 11.50
N ASP A 41 7.97 11.22 10.29
CA ASP A 41 6.60 10.87 9.94
C ASP A 41 6.37 9.36 10.05
N ALA A 42 7.31 8.54 9.59
CA ALA A 42 7.26 7.09 9.74
C ALA A 42 7.15 6.67 11.21
N LEU A 43 7.93 7.31 12.10
CA LEU A 43 7.82 7.10 13.55
C LEU A 43 6.48 7.58 14.10
N THR A 44 5.98 8.73 13.61
CA THR A 44 4.68 9.28 14.01
C THR A 44 3.54 8.35 13.63
N LEU A 45 3.54 7.82 12.40
CA LEU A 45 2.56 6.84 11.91
C LEU A 45 2.64 5.54 12.71
N ARG A 46 3.85 5.07 12.98
CA ARG A 46 4.10 3.83 13.72
C ARG A 46 3.58 3.88 15.15
N TYR A 47 3.93 4.93 15.88
CA TYR A 47 3.63 5.05 17.30
C TYR A 47 2.38 5.88 17.58
N GLN A 48 1.72 6.39 16.54
CA GLN A 48 0.57 7.28 16.64
C GLN A 48 0.87 8.52 17.50
N PHE A 49 2.07 9.08 17.31
CA PHE A 49 2.42 10.34 17.96
C PHE A 49 1.58 11.48 17.38
N LYS A 50 1.51 12.59 18.12
CA LYS A 50 0.91 13.81 17.60
C LYS A 50 1.77 14.28 16.42
N ALA A 51 1.14 14.48 15.26
CA ALA A 51 1.82 15.07 14.11
C ALA A 51 2.46 16.39 14.54
N GLN A 52 3.75 16.56 14.20
CA GLN A 52 4.45 17.81 14.45
C GLN A 52 3.92 18.91 13.52
N GLY A 53 4.26 20.17 13.80
CA GLY A 53 3.84 21.33 13.02
C GLY A 53 2.54 21.98 13.51
N ASP A 54 2.59 23.31 13.69
CA ASP A 54 1.46 24.16 14.04
C ASP A 54 0.79 24.71 12.76
N LYS A 55 0.11 23.84 12.02
CA LYS A 55 -0.88 24.31 11.04
C LYS A 55 -2.22 24.42 11.77
N ARG A 56 -2.83 25.61 11.83
CA ARG A 56 -4.16 25.76 12.47
C ARG A 56 -5.24 25.05 11.66
N ASN A 57 -5.21 25.21 10.33
CA ASN A 57 -6.14 24.59 9.38
C ASN A 57 -5.37 24.03 8.18
N TYR A 58 -5.92 23.01 7.52
CA TYR A 58 -5.45 22.56 6.21
C TYR A 58 -5.88 23.53 5.11
N GLU A 59 -4.91 24.01 4.34
CA GLU A 59 -5.14 24.78 3.11
C GLU A 59 -6.01 23.96 2.13
N GLY A 60 -6.96 24.64 1.48
CA GLY A 60 -7.89 24.08 0.49
C GLY A 60 -9.12 23.32 1.02
N CYS A 61 -9.06 22.68 2.21
CA CYS A 61 -10.23 21.97 2.76
C CYS A 61 -10.85 22.63 4.00
N GLY A 62 -10.15 23.56 4.66
CA GLY A 62 -10.62 24.26 5.86
C GLY A 62 -10.75 23.38 7.12
N GLY A 63 -10.42 22.10 7.03
CA GLY A 63 -10.43 21.18 8.17
C GLY A 63 -9.29 21.46 9.15
N SER A 64 -9.49 21.11 10.42
CA SER A 64 -8.43 21.20 11.42
C SER A 64 -7.25 20.29 11.06
N TRP A 65 -6.04 20.78 11.31
CA TRP A 65 -4.84 19.98 11.12
C TRP A 65 -4.82 18.77 12.06
N GLY A 66 -4.45 17.62 11.51
CA GLY A 66 -4.26 16.40 12.27
C GLY A 66 -3.91 15.23 11.36
N LEU A 67 -3.10 14.31 11.89
CA LEU A 67 -2.65 13.10 11.21
C LEU A 67 -3.81 12.35 10.52
N GLN A 68 -4.93 12.23 11.23
CA GLN A 68 -6.10 11.52 10.74
C GLN A 68 -6.77 12.22 9.56
N HIS A 69 -6.86 13.55 9.59
CA HIS A 69 -7.40 14.32 8.49
C HIS A 69 -6.46 14.25 7.27
N ALA A 70 -5.17 14.47 7.50
CA ALA A 70 -4.11 14.42 6.49
C ALA A 70 -4.20 13.20 5.57
N LEU A 71 -4.26 12.02 6.20
CA LEU A 71 -4.19 10.73 5.54
C LEU A 71 -5.47 10.35 4.79
N ASN A 72 -6.58 11.05 5.03
CA ASN A 72 -7.90 10.70 4.46
C ASN A 72 -8.53 11.83 3.65
N CYS A 73 -7.96 13.04 3.70
CA CYS A 73 -8.48 14.18 2.99
C CYS A 73 -8.36 13.98 1.48
N LYS A 74 -9.51 13.97 0.79
CA LYS A 74 -9.63 13.79 -0.66
C LYS A 74 -9.29 15.06 -1.46
N ARG A 75 -9.24 16.23 -0.80
CA ARG A 75 -8.87 17.51 -1.44
C ARG A 75 -7.36 17.53 -1.75
N GLY A 76 -6.99 18.09 -2.90
CA GLY A 76 -5.59 18.24 -3.31
C GLY A 76 -4.92 16.99 -3.89
N GLY A 77 -5.67 15.90 -4.13
CA GLY A 77 -5.20 14.72 -4.88
C GLY A 77 -4.20 13.80 -4.17
N HIS A 78 -3.84 14.07 -2.91
CA HIS A 78 -2.80 13.33 -2.20
C HIS A 78 -3.13 11.86 -1.96
N VAL A 79 -4.40 11.49 -1.78
CA VAL A 79 -4.80 10.07 -1.69
C VAL A 79 -4.47 9.32 -2.99
N GLY A 80 -4.67 9.96 -4.15
CA GLY A 80 -4.33 9.42 -5.46
C GLY A 80 -2.82 9.36 -5.69
N ARG A 81 -2.08 10.42 -5.36
CA ARG A 81 -0.60 10.40 -5.43
C ARG A 81 -0.01 9.29 -4.56
N ARG A 82 -0.53 9.15 -3.34
CA ARG A 82 -0.13 8.12 -2.40
C ARG A 82 -0.38 6.71 -2.98
N HIS A 83 -1.52 6.51 -3.61
CA HIS A 83 -1.83 5.26 -4.30
C HIS A 83 -0.80 4.96 -5.40
N ASN A 84 -0.52 5.95 -6.26
CA ASN A 84 0.38 5.78 -7.40
C ASN A 84 1.82 5.49 -6.97
N GLU A 85 2.31 6.16 -5.92
CA GLU A 85 3.65 5.92 -5.34
C GLU A 85 3.80 4.47 -4.89
N VAL A 86 2.83 3.94 -4.15
CA VAL A 86 2.88 2.55 -3.67
C VAL A 86 2.61 1.56 -4.80
N ASN A 87 1.78 1.91 -5.79
CA ASN A 87 1.60 1.11 -7.00
C ASN A 87 2.91 0.96 -7.78
N GLN A 88 3.66 2.05 -7.93
CA GLN A 88 4.95 2.00 -8.58
C GLN A 88 5.91 1.05 -7.83
N ALA A 89 5.97 1.14 -6.49
CA ALA A 89 6.79 0.24 -5.70
C ALA A 89 6.38 -1.24 -5.85
N TRP A 90 5.09 -1.55 -5.90
CA TRP A 90 4.61 -2.90 -6.20
C TRP A 90 5.02 -3.38 -7.59
N CYS A 91 4.88 -2.52 -8.59
CA CYS A 91 5.28 -2.79 -9.98
C CYS A 91 6.78 -3.05 -10.09
N ASP A 92 7.62 -2.22 -9.47
CA ASP A 92 9.08 -2.34 -9.52
C ASP A 92 9.54 -3.67 -8.90
N LEU A 93 8.93 -4.06 -7.78
CA LEU A 93 9.17 -5.37 -7.16
C LEU A 93 8.74 -6.53 -8.09
N ALA A 94 7.62 -6.37 -8.80
CA ALA A 94 7.18 -7.34 -9.79
C ALA A 94 8.19 -7.44 -10.95
N GLU A 95 8.68 -6.31 -11.46
CA GLU A 95 9.61 -6.25 -12.60
C GLU A 95 10.96 -6.89 -12.28
N LEU A 96 11.44 -6.79 -11.04
CA LEU A 96 12.65 -7.49 -10.62
C LEU A 96 12.55 -9.00 -10.88
N ALA A 97 11.39 -9.59 -10.56
CA ALA A 97 11.14 -11.03 -10.61
C ALA A 97 10.59 -11.53 -11.96
N PHE A 98 9.75 -10.74 -12.62
CA PHE A 98 9.00 -11.15 -13.81
C PHE A 98 9.41 -10.40 -15.08
N ALA A 99 10.29 -9.39 -14.97
CA ALA A 99 10.81 -8.61 -16.09
C ALA A 99 9.69 -8.11 -17.03
N SER A 100 9.79 -8.39 -18.33
CA SER A 100 8.83 -7.95 -19.35
C SER A 100 7.45 -8.60 -19.27
N ALA A 101 7.21 -9.49 -18.30
CA ALA A 101 5.89 -10.07 -18.05
C ALA A 101 4.98 -9.15 -17.19
N VAL A 102 5.45 -7.97 -16.79
CA VAL A 102 4.67 -6.95 -16.07
C VAL A 102 4.00 -6.00 -17.07
N GLY A 103 2.67 -5.91 -17.03
CA GLY A 103 1.88 -4.95 -17.79
C GLY A 103 1.50 -3.74 -16.94
N LYS A 104 2.12 -2.59 -17.19
CA LYS A 104 1.85 -1.31 -16.49
C LYS A 104 0.72 -0.47 -17.11
N ARG A 105 0.16 -0.90 -18.24
CA ARG A 105 -0.95 -0.19 -18.90
C ARG A 105 -2.27 -0.72 -18.37
N GLU A 106 -3.23 0.18 -18.20
CA GLU A 106 -4.61 -0.05 -17.77
C GLU A 106 -5.23 -1.23 -18.51
N LEU A 107 -5.06 -2.43 -17.96
CA LEU A 107 -5.60 -3.62 -18.59
C LEU A 107 -7.11 -3.57 -18.37
N VAL A 108 -7.84 -3.33 -19.46
CA VAL A 108 -9.28 -3.18 -19.43
C VAL A 108 -9.90 -4.53 -19.10
N VAL A 109 -10.26 -4.70 -17.83
CA VAL A 109 -10.94 -5.90 -17.35
C VAL A 109 -12.44 -5.79 -17.60
N ARG A 110 -13.02 -4.59 -17.53
CA ARG A 110 -14.38 -4.30 -18.01
C ARG A 110 -14.38 -2.97 -18.74
N ALA A 111 -14.86 -2.97 -19.98
CA ALA A 111 -15.02 -1.74 -20.74
C ALA A 111 -16.24 -0.95 -20.23
N GLU A 112 -16.25 0.36 -20.45
CA GLU A 112 -17.44 1.17 -20.18
C GLU A 112 -18.62 0.68 -21.03
N GLY A 113 -19.81 0.56 -20.42
CA GLY A 113 -21.01 0.06 -21.09
C GLY A 113 -21.11 -1.45 -21.27
N GLU A 114 -20.06 -2.23 -20.97
CA GLU A 114 -20.09 -3.71 -21.04
C GLU A 114 -21.13 -4.30 -20.05
N VAL A 115 -21.28 -3.67 -18.88
CA VAL A 115 -22.35 -3.98 -17.92
C VAL A 115 -23.13 -2.69 -17.65
N PRO A 116 -24.45 -2.66 -17.93
CA PRO A 116 -25.27 -1.48 -17.68
C PRO A 116 -25.16 -0.98 -16.24
N GLY A 117 -24.87 0.31 -16.08
CA GLY A 117 -24.77 0.96 -14.77
C GLY A 117 -23.47 0.71 -13.99
N LEU A 118 -22.49 -0.02 -14.54
CA LEU A 118 -21.18 -0.19 -13.92
C LEU A 118 -20.08 0.55 -14.70
N PRO A 119 -19.19 1.30 -14.03
CA PRO A 119 -18.08 1.98 -14.69
C PRO A 119 -17.07 0.98 -15.25
N ALA A 120 -16.19 1.42 -16.15
CA ALA A 120 -15.05 0.61 -16.57
C ALA A 120 -14.21 0.16 -15.37
N PHE A 121 -13.60 -1.02 -15.46
CA PHE A 121 -12.64 -1.52 -14.47
C PHE A 121 -11.30 -1.80 -15.15
N TYR A 122 -10.30 -1.06 -14.69
CA TYR A 122 -8.91 -1.23 -15.06
C TYR A 122 -8.16 -1.73 -13.82
N GLY A 123 -7.35 -2.78 -13.98
CA GLY A 123 -6.39 -3.13 -12.95
C GLY A 123 -5.25 -2.13 -12.90
N ASP A 124 -4.59 -2.01 -11.75
CA ASP A 124 -3.44 -1.10 -11.60
C ASP A 124 -2.23 -1.58 -12.40
N PHE A 125 -2.00 -2.89 -12.41
CA PHE A 125 -1.02 -3.55 -13.27
C PHE A 125 -1.35 -5.04 -13.40
N SER A 126 -0.69 -5.72 -14.34
CA SER A 126 -0.79 -7.17 -14.49
C SER A 126 0.57 -7.85 -14.46
N VAL A 127 0.59 -9.12 -14.05
CA VAL A 127 1.79 -9.96 -14.10
C VAL A 127 1.42 -11.28 -14.76
N ARG A 128 2.07 -11.61 -15.87
CA ARG A 128 1.94 -12.91 -16.53
C ARG A 128 2.83 -13.94 -15.85
N GLY A 129 2.25 -15.10 -15.50
CA GLY A 129 2.99 -16.19 -14.87
C GLY A 129 3.14 -16.07 -13.35
N LEU A 130 2.40 -15.16 -12.71
CA LEU A 130 2.49 -14.95 -11.25
C LEU A 130 2.07 -16.19 -10.46
N TRP A 131 0.85 -16.69 -10.71
CA TRP A 131 0.31 -17.88 -10.06
C TRP A 131 0.30 -19.09 -10.98
N VAL A 132 -0.20 -18.92 -12.20
CA VAL A 132 -0.26 -19.98 -13.23
C VAL A 132 0.61 -19.58 -14.41
N ARG A 133 1.43 -20.50 -14.89
CA ARG A 133 2.35 -20.28 -16.02
C ARG A 133 1.59 -19.72 -17.22
N GLN A 134 2.12 -18.65 -17.83
CA GLN A 134 1.55 -17.91 -18.98
C GLN A 134 0.17 -17.24 -18.77
N ARG A 135 -0.55 -17.50 -17.67
CA ARG A 135 -1.79 -16.78 -17.37
C ARG A 135 -1.49 -15.39 -16.83
N GLN A 136 -2.27 -14.40 -17.23
CA GLN A 136 -2.19 -13.06 -16.65
C GLN A 136 -2.95 -13.00 -15.32
N THR A 137 -2.33 -12.41 -14.32
CA THR A 137 -2.99 -12.01 -13.08
C THR A 137 -3.12 -10.50 -13.06
N ILE A 138 -4.32 -10.00 -12.81
CA ILE A 138 -4.61 -8.59 -12.60
C ILE A 138 -4.43 -8.26 -11.12
N LEU A 139 -3.66 -7.22 -10.85
CA LEU A 139 -3.40 -6.72 -9.50
C LEU A 139 -4.04 -5.35 -9.33
N ASP A 140 -4.68 -5.18 -8.18
CA ASP A 140 -5.46 -3.99 -7.87
C ASP A 140 -5.24 -3.62 -6.40
N ILE A 141 -4.57 -2.50 -6.18
CA ILE A 141 -4.03 -2.03 -4.91
C ILE A 141 -5.08 -1.26 -4.14
N ARG A 142 -5.05 -1.43 -2.82
CA ARG A 142 -5.84 -0.58 -1.93
C ARG A 142 -5.04 -0.24 -0.70
N MET A 143 -4.91 1.06 -0.48
CA MET A 143 -4.27 1.61 0.70
C MET A 143 -5.30 2.20 1.65
N ILE A 144 -5.20 1.85 2.93
CA ILE A 144 -6.15 2.32 3.94
C ILE A 144 -5.45 2.80 5.22
N ASN A 145 -5.97 3.86 5.82
CA ASN A 145 -5.60 4.21 7.18
C ASN A 145 -6.42 3.35 8.15
N THR A 146 -5.83 2.27 8.67
CA THR A 146 -6.49 1.36 9.63
C THR A 146 -6.75 1.98 11.00
N GLN A 147 -6.16 3.13 11.29
CA GLN A 147 -6.32 3.89 12.51
C GLN A 147 -7.39 4.98 12.37
N ALA A 148 -8.12 4.98 11.25
CA ALA A 148 -9.21 5.90 11.06
C ALA A 148 -10.35 5.71 12.06
N ALA A 149 -11.05 6.79 12.38
CA ALA A 149 -12.18 6.77 13.31
C ALA A 149 -13.24 5.72 12.92
N SER A 150 -13.47 5.53 11.62
CA SER A 150 -14.34 4.48 11.07
C SER A 150 -13.92 3.04 11.40
N TYR A 151 -12.70 2.84 11.87
CA TYR A 151 -12.11 1.56 12.24
C TYR A 151 -11.66 1.51 13.70
N ALA A 152 -12.01 2.51 14.52
CA ALA A 152 -11.52 2.66 15.89
C ALA A 152 -11.80 1.43 16.79
N GLN A 153 -12.86 0.67 16.50
CA GLN A 153 -13.23 -0.53 17.25
C GLN A 153 -12.85 -1.86 16.56
N GLY A 154 -12.24 -1.81 15.37
CA GLY A 154 -11.92 -2.99 14.57
C GLY A 154 -10.50 -3.51 14.78
N ASP A 155 -10.32 -4.82 14.67
CA ASP A 155 -9.00 -5.41 14.44
C ASP A 155 -8.53 -5.00 13.03
N TRP A 156 -7.40 -4.31 12.95
CA TRP A 156 -6.85 -3.80 11.69
C TRP A 156 -6.62 -4.93 10.67
N LEU A 157 -6.30 -6.16 11.11
CA LEU A 157 -6.17 -7.31 10.21
C LEU A 157 -7.52 -7.67 9.57
N LYS A 158 -8.59 -7.67 10.36
CA LYS A 158 -9.95 -7.92 9.85
C LYS A 158 -10.39 -6.83 8.88
N VAL A 159 -10.00 -5.58 9.12
CA VAL A 159 -10.26 -4.47 8.18
C VAL A 159 -9.59 -4.73 6.84
N LEU A 160 -8.29 -5.06 6.83
CA LEU A 160 -7.57 -5.38 5.58
C LEU A 160 -8.19 -6.58 4.86
N THR A 161 -8.48 -7.65 5.59
CA THR A 161 -9.07 -8.88 5.05
C THR A 161 -10.44 -8.60 4.40
N ARG A 162 -11.31 -7.84 5.08
CA ARG A 162 -12.62 -7.45 4.55
C ARG A 162 -12.49 -6.63 3.26
N LEU A 163 -11.52 -5.73 3.19
CA LEU A 163 -11.28 -4.91 1.99
C LEU A 163 -10.78 -5.75 0.81
N ALA A 164 -9.90 -6.74 1.06
CA ALA A 164 -9.43 -7.67 0.04
C ALA A 164 -10.56 -8.58 -0.46
N MET A 165 -11.39 -9.11 0.45
CA MET A 165 -12.57 -9.91 0.10
C MET A 165 -13.57 -9.11 -0.74
N GLY A 166 -13.90 -7.88 -0.34
CA GLY A 166 -14.80 -7.04 -1.12
C GLY A 166 -14.30 -6.77 -2.55
N LYS A 167 -12.98 -6.59 -2.74
CA LYS A 167 -12.39 -6.51 -4.09
C LYS A 167 -12.52 -7.82 -4.87
N LYS A 168 -12.28 -8.97 -4.23
CA LYS A 168 -12.45 -10.29 -4.88
C LYS A 168 -13.90 -10.54 -5.28
N GLU A 169 -14.85 -10.23 -4.41
CA GLU A 169 -16.28 -10.34 -4.70
C GLU A 169 -16.67 -9.48 -5.90
N GLN A 170 -16.12 -8.27 -5.98
CA GLN A 170 -16.41 -7.34 -7.05
C GLN A 170 -15.78 -7.72 -8.40
N TYR A 171 -14.54 -8.23 -8.42
CA TYR A 171 -13.75 -8.32 -9.64
C TYR A 171 -13.26 -9.72 -10.01
N ALA A 172 -13.18 -10.67 -9.07
CA ALA A 172 -12.55 -11.96 -9.35
C ALA A 172 -13.35 -12.80 -10.35
N LYS A 173 -14.69 -12.77 -10.30
CA LYS A 173 -15.52 -13.48 -11.29
C LYS A 173 -15.31 -12.90 -12.70
N LEU A 174 -15.40 -11.58 -12.81
CA LEU A 174 -15.18 -10.85 -14.07
C LEU A 174 -13.79 -11.16 -14.68
N CYS A 175 -12.74 -11.16 -13.86
CA CYS A 175 -11.39 -11.53 -14.30
C CYS A 175 -11.36 -12.97 -14.83
N ARG A 176 -11.93 -13.92 -14.09
CA ARG A 176 -11.97 -15.33 -14.48
C ARG A 176 -12.73 -15.57 -15.79
N ASP A 177 -13.85 -14.88 -15.98
CA ASP A 177 -14.66 -14.98 -17.20
C ASP A 177 -13.85 -14.53 -18.45
N LYS A 178 -12.86 -13.64 -18.27
CA LYS A 178 -11.91 -13.22 -19.30
C LYS A 178 -10.58 -14.01 -19.32
N GLY A 179 -10.47 -15.07 -18.52
CA GLY A 179 -9.28 -15.92 -18.45
C GLY A 179 -8.13 -15.36 -17.60
N TYR A 180 -8.39 -14.33 -16.78
CA TYR A 180 -7.42 -13.73 -15.87
C TYR A 180 -7.58 -14.24 -14.43
N ASP A 181 -6.47 -14.32 -13.71
CA ASP A 181 -6.50 -14.39 -12.25
C ASP A 181 -6.62 -12.98 -11.67
N PHE A 182 -7.08 -12.86 -10.43
CA PHE A 182 -7.19 -11.58 -9.72
C PHE A 182 -6.52 -11.65 -8.36
N THR A 183 -5.74 -10.64 -8.00
CA THR A 183 -5.07 -10.54 -6.69
C THR A 183 -5.16 -9.13 -6.16
N PRO A 184 -5.94 -8.88 -5.09
CA PRO A 184 -5.95 -7.58 -4.46
C PRO A 184 -4.67 -7.36 -3.65
N LEU A 185 -4.03 -6.22 -3.82
CA LEU A 185 -2.85 -5.84 -3.02
C LEU A 185 -3.27 -4.81 -1.97
N VAL A 186 -3.79 -5.30 -0.84
CA VAL A 186 -4.30 -4.43 0.23
C VAL A 186 -3.22 -4.19 1.28
N SER A 187 -2.97 -2.92 1.58
CA SER A 187 -2.04 -2.49 2.62
C SER A 187 -2.58 -1.34 3.45
N SER A 188 -2.01 -1.14 4.63
CA SER A 188 -2.26 0.06 5.43
C SER A 188 -1.21 1.14 5.17
N VAL A 189 -1.54 2.39 5.51
CA VAL A 189 -0.64 3.56 5.33
C VAL A 189 0.72 3.43 6.03
N ASP A 190 0.80 2.66 7.10
CA ASP A 190 2.01 2.34 7.87
C ASP A 190 2.70 1.04 7.40
N GLY A 191 2.26 0.46 6.27
CA GLY A 191 2.94 -0.66 5.60
C GLY A 191 2.62 -2.05 6.15
N ALA A 192 1.50 -2.25 6.83
CA ALA A 192 1.00 -3.60 7.11
C ALA A 192 0.25 -4.15 5.89
N LEU A 193 0.39 -5.46 5.65
CA LEU A 193 -0.07 -6.10 4.44
C LEU A 193 -1.17 -7.12 4.75
N GLU A 194 -2.12 -7.23 3.83
CA GLU A 194 -3.09 -8.34 3.83
C GLU A 194 -2.42 -9.62 3.28
N LYS A 195 -3.01 -10.79 3.55
CA LYS A 195 -2.50 -12.11 3.15
C LYS A 195 -2.15 -12.22 1.67
N ASP A 196 -2.98 -11.73 0.75
CA ASP A 196 -2.71 -11.79 -0.68
C ASP A 196 -1.47 -10.94 -1.07
N ALA A 197 -1.37 -9.74 -0.49
CA ALA A 197 -0.21 -8.87 -0.67
C ALA A 197 1.07 -9.50 -0.07
N GLU A 198 0.97 -10.15 1.08
CA GLU A 198 2.07 -10.92 1.65
C GLU A 198 2.47 -12.10 0.76
N MET A 199 1.52 -12.86 0.23
CA MET A 199 1.79 -13.98 -0.67
C MET A 199 2.49 -13.52 -1.95
N PHE A 200 2.06 -12.39 -2.51
CA PHE A 200 2.74 -11.76 -3.65
C PHE A 200 4.21 -11.45 -3.31
N LEU A 201 4.48 -10.77 -2.18
CA LEU A 201 5.86 -10.48 -1.76
C LEU A 201 6.68 -11.75 -1.55
N LYS A 202 6.11 -12.78 -0.92
CA LYS A 202 6.79 -14.07 -0.70
C LYS A 202 7.16 -14.72 -2.03
N LYS A 203 6.28 -14.65 -3.03
CA LYS A 203 6.54 -15.17 -4.39
C LYS A 203 7.68 -14.41 -5.07
N VAL A 204 7.64 -13.08 -5.06
CA VAL A 204 8.71 -12.22 -5.59
C VAL A 204 10.03 -12.50 -4.88
N ALA A 205 10.03 -12.52 -3.55
CA ALA A 205 11.24 -12.77 -2.76
C ALA A 205 11.85 -14.15 -3.01
N HIS A 206 11.01 -15.18 -3.20
CA HIS A 206 11.49 -16.52 -3.56
C HIS A 206 12.19 -16.52 -4.92
N LEU A 207 11.56 -15.97 -5.96
CA LEU A 207 12.18 -15.88 -7.28
C LEU A 207 13.49 -15.08 -7.26
N MET A 208 13.50 -13.99 -6.50
CA MET A 208 14.69 -13.14 -6.37
C MET A 208 15.80 -13.77 -5.53
N SER A 209 15.48 -14.61 -4.54
CA SER A 209 16.49 -15.37 -3.81
C SER A 209 17.27 -16.33 -4.70
N LEU A 210 16.60 -16.94 -5.67
CA LEU A 210 17.24 -17.79 -6.68
C LEU A 210 18.07 -16.96 -7.65
N LYS A 211 17.52 -15.84 -8.13
CA LYS A 211 18.19 -14.96 -9.12
C LYS A 211 19.42 -14.25 -8.57
N TRP A 212 19.41 -13.86 -7.30
CA TRP A 212 20.50 -13.12 -6.66
C TRP A 212 21.49 -13.99 -5.89
N ASP A 213 21.23 -15.30 -5.80
CA ASP A 213 22.00 -16.23 -4.97
C ASP A 213 22.16 -15.70 -3.52
N ARG A 214 21.00 -15.47 -2.89
CA ARG A 214 20.88 -14.95 -1.52
C ARG A 214 19.84 -15.73 -0.76
N THR A 215 19.94 -15.72 0.58
CA THR A 215 18.93 -16.42 1.39
C THR A 215 17.56 -15.77 1.22
N TYR A 216 16.51 -16.60 1.19
CA TYR A 216 15.13 -16.12 1.13
C TYR A 216 14.81 -15.09 2.22
N GLY A 217 15.33 -15.29 3.45
CA GLY A 217 15.14 -14.36 4.55
C GLY A 217 15.69 -12.95 4.27
N GLN A 218 16.91 -12.86 3.74
CA GLN A 218 17.54 -11.58 3.37
C GLN A 218 16.75 -10.86 2.28
N VAL A 219 16.36 -11.59 1.23
CA VAL A 219 15.59 -11.00 0.12
C VAL A 219 14.20 -10.57 0.58
N CYS A 220 13.52 -11.39 1.39
CA CYS A 220 12.20 -11.05 1.93
C CYS A 220 12.26 -9.79 2.83
N ALA A 221 13.31 -9.66 3.67
CA ALA A 221 13.53 -8.46 4.47
C ALA A 221 13.77 -7.23 3.59
N TYR A 222 14.61 -7.34 2.56
CA TYR A 222 14.86 -6.27 1.59
C TYR A 222 13.58 -5.82 0.86
N MET A 223 12.80 -6.75 0.29
CA MET A 223 11.57 -6.40 -0.43
C MET A 223 10.54 -5.72 0.47
N LYS A 224 10.40 -6.19 1.71
CA LYS A 224 9.55 -5.56 2.72
C LYS A 224 10.03 -4.17 3.08
N ALA A 225 11.33 -3.98 3.29
CA ALA A 225 11.92 -2.68 3.60
C ALA A 225 11.66 -1.67 2.48
N LYS A 226 11.95 -2.06 1.22
CA LYS A 226 11.73 -1.22 0.04
C LYS A 226 10.28 -0.79 -0.10
N LEU A 227 9.34 -1.74 0.03
CA LEU A 227 7.92 -1.42 -0.03
C LEU A 227 7.49 -0.49 1.12
N GLN A 228 7.99 -0.72 2.34
CA GLN A 228 7.65 0.12 3.49
C GLN A 228 8.20 1.55 3.39
N VAL A 229 9.39 1.72 2.81
CA VAL A 229 9.92 3.05 2.47
C VAL A 229 8.94 3.79 1.57
N ALA A 230 8.46 3.15 0.50
CA ALA A 230 7.47 3.75 -0.39
C ALA A 230 6.17 4.14 0.36
N HIS A 231 5.70 3.30 1.30
CA HIS A 231 4.53 3.66 2.13
C HIS A 231 4.80 4.91 2.98
N HIS A 232 5.98 5.03 3.58
CA HIS A 232 6.34 6.17 4.42
C HIS A 232 6.46 7.46 3.62
N ARG A 233 7.13 7.43 2.46
CA ARG A 233 7.21 8.58 1.54
C ARG A 233 5.82 9.03 1.09
N ALA A 234 5.01 8.07 0.65
CA ALA A 234 3.64 8.31 0.19
C ALA A 234 2.77 8.90 1.31
N ALA A 235 2.94 8.44 2.56
CA ALA A 235 2.23 8.96 3.71
C ALA A 235 2.72 10.36 4.12
N SER A 236 4.02 10.61 4.12
CA SER A 236 4.63 11.92 4.39
C SER A 236 4.14 12.97 3.38
N GLY A 237 4.07 12.63 2.10
CA GLY A 237 3.48 13.49 1.07
C GLY A 237 2.02 13.89 1.34
N CYS A 238 1.24 13.04 2.03
CA CYS A 238 -0.12 13.40 2.46
C CYS A 238 -0.16 14.41 3.62
N LEU A 239 0.87 14.42 4.46
CA LEU A 239 0.99 15.33 5.59
C LEU A 239 1.37 16.72 5.08
N TRP A 240 2.43 16.79 4.27
CA TRP A 240 3.11 18.05 3.98
C TRP A 240 2.83 18.62 2.60
N GLY A 241 2.33 17.81 1.67
CA GLY A 241 2.07 18.26 0.31
C GLY A 241 1.07 19.41 0.24
N THR A 242 1.36 20.41 -0.59
CA THR A 242 0.47 21.54 -0.86
C THR A 242 -0.86 21.03 -1.45
N ARG A 243 -1.97 21.53 -0.91
CA ARG A 243 -3.30 21.20 -1.42
C ARG A 243 -3.79 22.42 -2.17
N GLY A 244 -3.72 22.38 -3.50
CA GLY A 244 -4.34 23.41 -4.33
C GLY A 244 -5.84 23.47 -4.06
N GLU A 245 -6.43 24.65 -4.18
CA GLU A 245 -7.86 24.78 -4.37
C GLU A 245 -8.22 24.08 -5.69
N VAL A 246 -9.23 23.21 -5.65
CA VAL A 246 -9.83 22.62 -6.85
C VAL A 246 -10.98 23.53 -7.24
#